data_AF-A0A848Z5G8-F1
#
_entry.id   AF-A0A848Z5G8-F1
#
_cell.length_a   1.000
_cell.length_b   1.000
_cell.length_c   1.000
_cell.angle_alpha   90.00
_cell.angle_beta   90.00
_cell.angle_gamma   90.00
#
_symmetry.space_group_name_H-M   'P 1'
#
loop_
_entity.id
_entity.type
_entity.pdbx_description
1 polymer ?
#
loop_
_entity_poly.entity_id
_entity_poly.type
_entity_poly.pdbx_seq_one_letter_code
_entity_poly.pdbx_strand_id
1 'polypeptide(L)'
;MSWLKRFLRFGFERAEALLDRAFGPSWNPLHNLGALGFFYYWIVAVSGVYLYIFFDTGTTEAYDSIEYMTHDQWYLAGVMRSFHRYASDGVVLFMAVHMLREFSLDRYRGVHWFTWVTGIPVLGFVFIAGITGYWLVWDKLAQYVAIASTEWFDWLPIFGELISRNFMTPESLDDRFFTLLVFMHIVVPLFLLLVLWIHLQRVSRPKINPPRGLAIGTFLMLLALSLVKPATSHGPADLTTVAAVVRLDWFYLGLYPLLDYWSNGAVWGVMTVLTVLLAALPWMPPMRRAAPAVVDLAHCNGCTWCAEDCPYTAISMERRSDGLPFDSEAVVDPDLCVICGICVGSCPSATPFRRTGLLSTGIDMPDRPLDALRKSIDEAGRMPAEGNRVIVFGCASGPDIAHLGLAGVSAIALPCVAQLPPSFIDYALSRGKADGVVLTGCREGACSYRFGLGWTIERIERTRDPRLRGRVARERIACLWLGIGGTRQLAREIDAFASGLEPLQLGHKQTGPPPAPTTAVSLEKAGGDD
;
A
#
# COMPACT_ATOMS: atom_id res chain seq x y z
N MET A 1 1.64 0.72 23.20
CA MET A 1 1.61 0.60 21.73
C MET A 1 0.26 0.96 21.09
N SER A 2 -0.90 0.70 21.72
CA SER A 2 -2.23 0.98 21.13
C SER A 2 -2.52 2.47 20.91
N TRP A 3 -2.13 3.35 21.83
CA TRP A 3 -2.32 4.80 21.69
C TRP A 3 -1.53 5.39 20.52
N LEU A 4 -0.23 5.07 20.42
CA LEU A 4 0.63 5.52 19.32
C LEU A 4 0.06 5.12 17.95
N LYS A 5 -0.37 3.86 17.80
CA LYS A 5 -1.00 3.40 16.55
C LYS A 5 -2.28 4.17 16.23
N ARG A 6 -3.15 4.39 17.22
CA ARG A 6 -4.40 5.16 17.02
C ARG A 6 -4.10 6.59 16.60
N PHE A 7 -3.11 7.22 17.22
CA PHE A 7 -2.67 8.57 16.87
C PHE A 7 -2.13 8.63 15.43
N LEU A 8 -1.21 7.73 15.08
CA LEU A 8 -0.65 7.65 13.72
C LEU A 8 -1.74 7.38 12.68
N ARG A 9 -2.63 6.43 12.96
CA ARG A 9 -3.76 6.10 12.08
C ARG A 9 -4.65 7.31 11.85
N PHE A 10 -5.00 8.04 12.90
CA PHE A 10 -5.78 9.28 12.78
C PHE A 10 -5.06 10.32 11.92
N GLY A 11 -3.75 10.50 12.12
CA GLY A 11 -2.92 11.39 11.32
C GLY A 11 -2.93 11.01 9.83
N PHE A 12 -2.68 9.74 9.51
CA PHE A 12 -2.76 9.24 8.13
C PHE A 12 -4.14 9.40 7.52
N GLU A 13 -5.21 9.04 8.24
CA GLU A 13 -6.57 9.16 7.71
C GLU A 13 -6.97 10.61 7.39
N ARG A 14 -6.48 11.58 8.19
CA ARG A 14 -6.64 13.01 7.94
C ARG A 14 -5.82 13.48 6.75
N ALA A 15 -4.55 13.08 6.68
CA ALA A 15 -3.66 13.43 5.57
C ALA A 15 -4.17 12.85 4.25
N GLU A 16 -4.59 11.58 4.24
CA GLU A 16 -5.23 10.94 3.10
C GLU A 16 -6.46 11.74 2.68
N ALA A 17 -7.34 12.12 3.61
CA ALA A 17 -8.57 12.85 3.28
C ALA A 17 -8.32 14.23 2.67
N LEU A 18 -7.26 14.91 3.12
CA LEU A 18 -6.83 16.18 2.56
C LEU A 18 -6.31 16.00 1.14
N LEU A 19 -5.44 15.00 0.93
CA LEU A 19 -4.84 14.71 -0.37
C LEU A 19 -5.86 14.17 -1.38
N ASP A 20 -6.86 13.41 -0.93
CA ASP A 20 -7.98 12.95 -1.76
C ASP A 20 -8.77 14.13 -2.31
N ARG A 21 -8.96 15.20 -1.53
CA ARG A 21 -9.61 16.43 -2.00
C ARG A 21 -8.74 17.24 -2.94
N ALA A 22 -7.43 17.25 -2.72
CA ALA A 22 -6.49 18.04 -3.50
C ALA A 22 -6.17 17.39 -4.86
N PHE A 23 -6.00 16.08 -4.91
CA PHE A 23 -5.50 15.34 -6.08
C PHE A 23 -6.51 14.33 -6.64
N GLY A 24 -7.58 14.02 -5.90
CA GLY A 24 -8.45 12.88 -6.18
C GLY A 24 -7.91 11.57 -5.58
N PRO A 25 -8.77 10.59 -5.25
CA PRO A 25 -8.35 9.35 -4.62
C PRO A 25 -7.36 8.51 -5.45
N SER A 26 -7.47 8.57 -6.78
CA SER A 26 -6.59 7.81 -7.67
C SER A 26 -5.16 8.35 -7.66
N TRP A 27 -4.97 9.67 -7.57
CA TRP A 27 -3.66 10.34 -7.63
C TRP A 27 -3.09 10.70 -6.26
N ASN A 28 -3.77 10.34 -5.17
CA ASN A 28 -3.27 10.56 -3.82
C ASN A 28 -1.91 9.85 -3.61
N PRO A 29 -0.82 10.58 -3.29
CA PRO A 29 0.50 9.99 -3.06
C PRO A 29 0.53 8.96 -1.91
N LEU A 30 -0.25 9.18 -0.85
CA LEU A 30 -0.27 8.27 0.32
C LEU A 30 -0.87 6.89 -0.01
N HIS A 31 -1.71 6.80 -1.04
CA HIS A 31 -2.24 5.53 -1.53
C HIS A 31 -1.26 4.79 -2.48
N ASN A 32 -0.22 5.48 -2.95
CA ASN A 32 0.72 4.99 -3.94
C ASN A 32 2.17 4.95 -3.43
N LEU A 33 2.41 4.97 -2.11
CA LEU A 33 3.75 5.06 -1.50
C LEU A 33 4.73 4.00 -2.00
N GLY A 34 4.31 2.73 -2.06
CA GLY A 34 5.18 1.65 -2.57
C GLY A 34 5.51 1.81 -4.06
N ALA A 35 4.52 2.22 -4.86
CA ALA A 35 4.71 2.47 -6.29
C ALA A 35 5.60 3.69 -6.56
N LEU A 36 5.44 4.76 -5.76
CA LEU A 36 6.30 5.95 -5.81
C LEU A 36 7.73 5.62 -5.39
N GLY A 37 7.92 4.82 -4.33
CA GLY A 37 9.25 4.36 -3.92
C GLY A 37 9.96 3.58 -5.03
N PHE A 38 9.26 2.66 -5.69
CA PHE A 38 9.81 1.91 -6.82
C PHE A 38 10.08 2.78 -8.06
N PHE A 39 9.19 3.73 -8.36
CA PHE A 39 9.39 4.71 -9.44
C PHE A 39 10.61 5.60 -9.19
N TYR A 40 10.77 6.11 -7.96
CA TYR A 40 11.92 6.93 -7.58
C TYR A 40 13.21 6.10 -7.58
N TYR A 41 13.16 4.83 -7.19
CA TYR A 41 14.29 3.91 -7.33
C TYR A 41 14.74 3.82 -8.81
N TRP A 42 13.81 3.68 -9.76
CA TRP A 42 14.16 3.67 -11.18
C TRP A 42 14.75 4.99 -11.66
N ILE A 43 14.23 6.12 -11.17
CA ILE A 43 14.84 7.42 -11.44
C ILE A 43 16.30 7.44 -10.97
N VAL A 44 16.58 7.02 -9.73
CA VAL A 44 17.94 6.94 -9.18
C VAL A 44 18.82 6.01 -10.01
N ALA A 45 18.33 4.82 -10.36
CA ALA A 45 19.09 3.85 -11.15
C ALA A 45 19.48 4.40 -12.53
N VAL A 46 18.53 4.98 -13.28
CA VAL A 46 18.78 5.53 -14.62
C VAL A 46 19.67 6.77 -14.56
N SER A 47 19.40 7.68 -13.63
CA SER A 47 20.22 8.88 -13.45
C SER A 47 21.65 8.54 -12.99
N GLY A 48 21.82 7.49 -12.17
CA GLY A 48 23.13 7.01 -11.72
C GLY A 48 23.97 6.46 -12.88
N VAL A 49 23.37 5.65 -13.76
CA VAL A 49 24.05 5.16 -14.98
C VAL A 49 24.46 6.34 -15.87
N TYR A 50 23.63 7.37 -15.98
CA TYR A 50 23.98 8.57 -16.75
C TYR A 50 25.16 9.33 -16.14
N LEU A 51 25.15 9.54 -14.82
CA LEU A 51 26.23 10.25 -14.12
C LEU A 51 27.55 9.50 -14.18
N TYR A 52 27.53 8.17 -14.17
CA TYR A 52 28.72 7.34 -14.30
C TYR A 52 29.51 7.62 -15.60
N ILE A 53 28.85 8.08 -16.66
CA ILE A 53 29.52 8.45 -17.93
C ILE A 53 30.50 9.62 -17.74
N PHE A 54 30.24 10.50 -16.77
CA PHE A 54 31.02 11.71 -16.51
C PHE A 54 31.90 11.61 -15.25
N PHE A 55 31.85 10.48 -14.54
CA PHE A 55 32.53 10.30 -13.26
C PHE A 55 33.90 9.64 -13.44
N ASP A 56 34.95 10.26 -12.90
CA ASP A 56 36.29 9.71 -12.88
C ASP A 56 36.58 9.01 -11.54
N THR A 57 37.14 7.80 -11.59
CA THR A 57 37.36 6.96 -10.40
C THR A 57 38.75 7.09 -9.78
N GLY A 58 39.48 8.15 -10.12
CA GLY A 58 40.80 8.42 -9.54
C GLY A 58 40.72 9.14 -8.20
N THR A 59 41.73 8.93 -7.35
CA THR A 59 41.80 9.53 -5.99
C THR A 59 41.81 11.05 -6.02
N THR A 60 42.41 11.66 -7.04
CA THR A 60 42.45 13.12 -7.25
C THR A 60 41.31 13.64 -8.12
N GLU A 61 40.82 12.83 -9.06
CA GLU A 61 39.85 13.24 -10.09
C GLU A 61 38.40 13.10 -9.62
N ALA A 62 38.10 12.27 -8.62
CA ALA A 62 36.73 12.00 -8.18
C ALA A 62 35.97 13.29 -7.80
N TYR A 63 36.58 14.14 -6.95
CA TYR A 63 35.99 15.43 -6.56
C TYR A 63 35.87 16.38 -7.75
N ASP A 64 36.94 16.50 -8.56
CA ASP A 64 36.98 17.41 -9.70
C ASP A 64 35.95 17.05 -10.78
N SER A 65 35.71 15.76 -11.02
CA SER A 65 34.68 15.30 -11.96
C SER A 65 33.27 15.71 -11.51
N ILE A 66 33.00 15.71 -10.20
CA ILE A 66 31.73 16.15 -9.62
C ILE A 66 31.56 17.67 -9.73
N GLU A 67 32.64 18.43 -9.49
CA GLU A 67 32.61 19.88 -9.66
C GLU A 67 32.46 20.27 -11.13
N TYR A 68 33.09 19.55 -12.06
CA TYR A 68 32.88 19.70 -13.49
C TYR A 68 31.41 19.49 -13.88
N MET A 69 30.77 18.42 -13.38
CA MET A 69 29.33 18.21 -13.60
C MET A 69 28.49 19.34 -13.02
N THR A 70 28.89 19.90 -11.87
CA THR A 70 28.13 20.92 -11.14
C THR A 70 28.26 22.31 -11.77
N HIS A 71 29.45 22.67 -12.27
CA HIS A 71 29.77 24.02 -12.70
C HIS A 71 29.92 24.15 -14.22
N ASP A 72 30.67 23.27 -14.88
CA ASP A 72 30.96 23.34 -16.31
C ASP A 72 29.86 22.69 -17.17
N GLN A 73 29.38 21.51 -16.76
CA GLN A 73 28.28 20.77 -17.40
C GLN A 73 26.98 20.88 -16.61
N TRP A 74 26.74 22.03 -15.99
CA TRP A 74 25.62 22.28 -15.08
C TRP A 74 24.24 21.94 -15.69
N TYR A 75 24.08 22.14 -17.00
CA TYR A 75 22.80 22.08 -17.72
C TYR A 75 22.27 20.65 -17.89
N LEU A 76 23.12 19.67 -18.20
CA LEU A 76 22.73 18.26 -18.32
C LEU A 76 23.22 17.44 -17.12
N ALA A 77 24.54 17.42 -16.89
CA ALA A 77 25.14 16.62 -15.82
C ALA A 77 24.80 17.19 -14.44
N GLY A 78 24.84 18.50 -14.25
CA GLY A 78 24.51 19.14 -12.97
C GLY A 78 23.03 19.00 -12.59
N VAL A 79 22.13 19.16 -13.56
CA VAL A 79 20.69 18.87 -13.36
C VAL A 79 20.49 17.40 -13.05
N MET A 80 21.12 16.47 -13.77
CA MET A 80 21.00 15.04 -13.49
C MET A 80 21.56 14.66 -12.12
N ARG A 81 22.66 15.29 -11.68
CA ARG A 81 23.24 15.10 -10.35
C ARG A 81 22.26 15.51 -9.26
N SER A 82 21.66 16.69 -9.42
CA SER A 82 20.63 17.20 -8.51
C SER A 82 19.40 16.30 -8.50
N PHE A 83 18.99 15.84 -9.68
CA PHE A 83 17.86 14.94 -9.86
C PHE A 83 18.08 13.58 -9.20
N HIS A 84 19.25 12.98 -9.37
CA HIS A 84 19.67 11.75 -8.71
C HIS A 84 19.66 11.90 -7.18
N ARG A 85 20.22 13.01 -6.68
CA ARG A 85 20.25 13.34 -5.25
C ARG A 85 18.85 13.45 -4.65
N TYR A 86 17.97 14.24 -5.26
CA TYR A 86 16.60 14.44 -4.76
C TYR A 86 15.71 13.21 -4.94
N ALA A 87 15.91 12.42 -5.99
CA ALA A 87 15.23 11.15 -6.14
C ALA A 87 15.66 10.16 -5.04
N SER A 88 16.95 10.13 -4.68
CA SER A 88 17.46 9.32 -3.57
C SER A 88 16.83 9.72 -2.23
N ASP A 89 16.70 11.01 -1.95
CA ASP A 89 15.96 11.52 -0.78
C ASP A 89 14.50 11.06 -0.80
N GLY A 90 13.87 11.12 -1.97
CA GLY A 90 12.50 10.66 -2.17
C GLY A 90 12.32 9.16 -1.90
N VAL A 91 13.29 8.31 -2.29
CA VAL A 91 13.27 6.87 -1.95
C VAL A 91 13.23 6.67 -0.44
N VAL A 92 14.09 7.36 0.31
CA VAL A 92 14.12 7.28 1.78
C VAL A 92 12.81 7.77 2.39
N LEU A 93 12.30 8.92 1.92
CA LEU A 93 11.04 9.49 2.37
C LEU A 93 9.87 8.52 2.17
N PHE A 94 9.69 8.01 0.94
CA PHE A 94 8.58 7.12 0.64
C PHE A 94 8.72 5.79 1.36
N MET A 95 9.93 5.25 1.51
CA MET A 95 10.20 4.05 2.29
C MET A 95 9.80 4.22 3.76
N ALA A 96 10.22 5.31 4.40
CA ALA A 96 9.91 5.61 5.80
C ALA A 96 8.40 5.80 6.01
N VAL A 97 7.75 6.59 5.15
CA VAL A 97 6.30 6.83 5.23
C VAL A 97 5.50 5.56 4.91
N HIS A 98 5.96 4.73 3.97
CA HIS A 98 5.37 3.43 3.65
C HIS A 98 5.39 2.51 4.87
N MET A 99 6.57 2.32 5.48
CA MET A 99 6.71 1.49 6.68
C MET A 99 5.82 2.00 7.83
N LEU A 100 5.81 3.32 8.09
CA LEU A 100 5.03 3.92 9.16
C LEU A 100 3.52 3.78 8.91
N ARG A 101 3.07 3.91 7.66
CA ARG A 101 1.68 3.73 7.27
C ARG A 101 1.24 2.29 7.49
N GLU A 102 1.98 1.31 6.99
CA GLU A 102 1.63 -0.11 7.17
C GLU A 102 1.68 -0.53 8.64
N PHE A 103 2.60 0.04 9.44
CA PHE A 103 2.58 -0.09 10.90
C PHE A 103 1.30 0.46 11.54
N SER A 104 0.85 1.65 11.13
CA SER A 104 -0.36 2.30 11.66
C SER A 104 -1.65 1.52 11.34
N LEU A 105 -1.67 0.83 10.20
CA LEU A 105 -2.80 0.04 9.71
C LEU A 105 -2.76 -1.42 10.19
N ASP A 106 -1.75 -1.79 11.00
CA ASP A 106 -1.49 -3.16 11.47
C ASP A 106 -1.22 -4.18 10.35
N ARG A 107 -0.77 -3.70 9.18
CA ARG A 107 -0.49 -4.47 7.96
C ARG A 107 0.93 -5.03 7.92
N TYR A 108 1.38 -5.56 9.06
CA TYR A 108 2.68 -6.22 9.20
C TYR A 108 2.58 -7.58 9.88
N ARG A 109 1.38 -7.97 10.29
CA ARG A 109 1.09 -9.22 10.99
C ARG A 109 0.23 -10.13 10.11
N GLY A 110 -0.03 -11.35 10.59
CA GLY A 110 -0.81 -12.33 9.83
C GLY A 110 -0.15 -12.59 8.49
N VAL A 111 -0.91 -12.58 7.39
CA VAL A 111 -0.40 -12.84 6.03
C VAL A 111 0.71 -11.87 5.58
N HIS A 112 0.81 -10.70 6.22
CA HIS A 112 1.77 -9.64 5.87
C HIS A 112 3.13 -9.76 6.58
N TRP A 113 3.33 -10.77 7.44
CA TRP A 113 4.60 -10.93 8.15
C TRP A 113 5.78 -11.05 7.18
N PHE A 114 5.58 -11.77 6.08
CA PHE A 114 6.62 -12.03 5.08
C PHE A 114 7.06 -10.73 4.40
N THR A 115 6.11 -9.91 3.95
CA THR A 115 6.41 -8.62 3.31
C THR A 115 7.07 -7.67 4.31
N TRP A 116 6.65 -7.67 5.57
CA TRP A 116 7.27 -6.83 6.59
C TRP A 116 8.74 -7.21 6.85
N VAL A 117 9.02 -8.50 7.09
CA VAL A 117 10.37 -8.99 7.39
C VAL A 117 11.31 -8.81 6.20
N THR A 118 10.85 -9.09 4.98
CA THR A 118 11.63 -8.84 3.76
C THR A 118 11.87 -7.35 3.47
N GLY A 119 11.04 -6.47 4.03
CA GLY A 119 11.25 -5.01 3.99
C GLY A 119 12.39 -4.53 4.89
N ILE A 120 12.82 -5.31 5.88
CA ILE A 120 13.92 -4.92 6.77
C ILE A 120 15.26 -4.87 6.03
N PRO A 121 15.66 -5.90 5.26
CA PRO A 121 16.81 -5.80 4.37
C PRO A 121 16.72 -4.63 3.38
N VAL A 122 15.54 -4.31 2.84
CA VAL A 122 15.35 -3.16 1.94
C VAL A 122 15.81 -1.85 2.61
N LEU A 123 15.45 -1.62 3.88
CA LEU A 123 15.92 -0.46 4.65
C LEU A 123 17.46 -0.39 4.69
N GLY A 124 18.10 -1.53 4.97
CA GLY A 124 19.56 -1.62 5.04
C GLY A 124 20.24 -1.37 3.69
N PHE A 125 19.75 -1.98 2.61
CA PHE A 125 20.31 -1.81 1.27
C PHE A 125 20.16 -0.36 0.75
N VAL A 126 19.01 0.27 0.98
CA VAL A 126 18.81 1.69 0.62
C VAL A 126 19.78 2.58 1.39
N PHE A 127 19.96 2.33 2.70
CA PHE A 127 20.90 3.10 3.51
C PHE A 127 22.34 2.93 3.03
N ILE A 128 22.79 1.69 2.80
CA ILE A 128 24.14 1.40 2.28
C ILE A 128 24.36 2.05 0.91
N ALA A 129 23.38 1.97 0.00
CA ALA A 129 23.46 2.63 -1.31
C ALA A 129 23.60 4.15 -1.16
N GLY A 130 22.83 4.76 -0.28
CA GLY A 130 22.92 6.20 -0.02
C GLY A 130 24.28 6.61 0.56
N ILE A 131 24.74 5.94 1.62
CA ILE A 131 26.03 6.25 2.27
C ILE A 131 27.19 6.11 1.29
N THR A 132 27.23 5.02 0.51
CA THR A 132 28.28 4.82 -0.51
C THR A 132 28.21 5.87 -1.61
N GLY A 133 27.01 6.36 -1.98
CA GLY A 133 26.84 7.46 -2.91
C GLY A 133 27.39 8.80 -2.39
N TYR A 134 27.28 9.06 -1.08
CA TYR A 134 27.93 10.24 -0.47
C TYR A 134 29.44 10.16 -0.54
N TRP A 135 30.02 8.96 -0.37
CA TRP A 135 31.48 8.79 -0.41
C TRP A 135 32.04 9.15 -1.79
N LEU A 136 31.30 8.87 -2.87
CA LEU A 136 31.72 9.16 -4.24
C LEU A 136 31.90 10.65 -4.54
N VAL A 137 31.27 11.54 -3.76
CA VAL A 137 31.43 13.00 -3.94
C VAL A 137 32.82 13.46 -3.50
N TRP A 138 33.42 12.78 -2.54
CA TRP A 138 34.75 13.06 -1.99
C TRP A 138 34.98 14.51 -1.51
N ASP A 139 33.93 15.13 -0.97
CA ASP A 139 34.00 16.42 -0.28
C ASP A 139 34.24 16.25 1.24
N LYS A 140 34.34 17.36 1.98
CA LYS A 140 34.49 17.31 3.45
C LYS A 140 33.39 16.51 4.17
N LEU A 141 32.17 16.48 3.62
CA LEU A 141 31.09 15.67 4.18
C LEU A 141 31.36 14.19 3.94
N ALA A 142 31.75 13.81 2.72
CA ALA A 142 32.15 12.45 2.38
C ALA A 142 33.28 11.93 3.28
N GLN A 143 34.30 12.74 3.55
CA GLN A 143 35.40 12.40 4.46
C GLN A 143 34.89 12.07 5.87
N TYR A 144 34.05 12.93 6.45
CA TYR A 144 33.45 12.69 7.77
C TYR A 144 32.63 11.39 7.78
N VAL A 145 31.74 11.22 6.79
CA VAL A 145 30.85 10.06 6.70
C VAL A 145 31.66 8.77 6.51
N ALA A 146 32.72 8.79 5.70
CA ALA A 146 33.56 7.62 5.43
C ALA A 146 34.37 7.20 6.66
N ILE A 147 35.02 8.13 7.35
CA ILE A 147 35.77 7.83 8.58
C ILE A 147 34.82 7.31 9.66
N ALA A 148 33.74 8.04 9.96
CA ALA A 148 32.79 7.64 11.00
C ALA A 148 32.15 6.26 10.72
N SER A 149 31.79 5.98 9.47
CA SER A 149 31.28 4.67 9.07
C SER A 149 32.30 3.56 9.28
N THR A 150 33.52 3.76 8.82
CA THR A 150 34.54 2.69 8.82
C THR A 150 35.03 2.39 10.23
N GLU A 151 35.21 3.40 11.08
CA GLU A 151 35.47 3.20 12.51
C GLU A 151 34.32 2.47 13.21
N TRP A 152 33.07 2.77 12.84
CA TRP A 152 31.91 2.06 13.37
C TRP A 152 31.89 0.60 12.94
N PHE A 153 32.19 0.31 11.67
CA PHE A 153 32.28 -1.07 11.16
C PHE A 153 33.47 -1.84 11.74
N ASP A 154 34.62 -1.20 11.94
CA ASP A 154 35.83 -1.78 12.51
C ASP A 154 35.64 -2.28 13.96
N TRP A 155 34.60 -1.79 14.65
CA TRP A 155 34.20 -2.35 15.94
C TRP A 155 33.73 -3.81 15.83
N LEU A 156 33.19 -4.23 14.67
CA LEU A 156 32.86 -5.62 14.41
C LEU A 156 34.16 -6.36 14.02
N PRO A 157 34.62 -7.37 14.78
CA PRO A 157 35.87 -8.09 14.50
C PRO A 157 35.68 -9.10 13.34
N ILE A 158 35.12 -8.65 12.23
CA ILE A 158 34.81 -9.42 11.03
C ILE A 158 35.95 -9.33 10.01
N PHE A 159 36.60 -8.16 9.94
CA PHE A 159 37.69 -7.89 9.01
C PHE A 159 39.04 -8.07 9.69
N GLY A 160 40.00 -8.68 8.99
CA GLY A 160 41.35 -8.93 9.52
C GLY A 160 42.19 -7.67 9.68
N GLU A 161 41.92 -6.65 8.86
CA GLU A 161 42.52 -5.30 8.95
C GLU A 161 41.42 -4.25 9.07
N LEU A 162 41.74 -3.15 9.75
CA LEU A 162 40.83 -2.02 9.97
C LEU A 162 40.59 -1.27 8.66
N ILE A 163 39.33 -1.12 8.26
CA ILE A 163 38.94 -0.39 7.04
C ILE A 163 39.30 1.10 7.20
N SER A 164 39.17 1.65 8.41
CA SER A 164 39.52 3.04 8.74
C SER A 164 40.98 3.38 8.45
N ARG A 165 41.87 2.38 8.43
CA ARG A 165 43.29 2.56 8.09
C ARG A 165 43.49 3.20 6.72
N ASN A 166 42.60 2.94 5.77
CA ASN A 166 42.69 3.55 4.43
C ASN A 166 42.57 5.08 4.47
N PHE A 167 41.96 5.65 5.50
CA PHE A 167 41.69 7.09 5.63
C PHE A 167 42.66 7.83 6.56
N MET A 168 43.68 7.15 7.09
CA MET A 168 44.62 7.79 8.04
C MET A 168 45.65 8.70 7.37
N THR A 169 46.02 8.42 6.13
CA THR A 169 47.01 9.18 5.38
C THR A 169 46.58 9.31 3.92
N PRO A 170 46.92 10.39 3.21
CA PRO A 170 46.69 10.48 1.77
C PRO A 170 47.30 9.29 1.00
N GLU A 171 48.47 8.80 1.42
CA GLU A 171 49.18 7.70 0.75
C GLU A 171 48.53 6.33 0.98
N SER A 172 47.61 6.20 1.94
CA SER A 172 46.86 4.95 2.17
C SER A 172 45.61 4.83 1.30
N LEU A 173 45.21 5.90 0.61
CA LEU A 173 44.14 5.84 -0.39
C LEU A 173 44.72 5.57 -1.78
N ASP A 174 44.26 4.49 -2.39
CA ASP A 174 44.64 4.06 -3.74
C ASP A 174 43.46 4.19 -4.70
N ASP A 175 43.71 4.36 -6.00
CA ASP A 175 42.68 4.47 -7.04
C ASP A 175 41.78 3.24 -7.11
N ARG A 176 42.33 2.09 -6.69
CA ARG A 176 41.59 0.83 -6.55
C ARG A 176 40.48 0.91 -5.51
N PHE A 177 40.64 1.72 -4.47
CA PHE A 177 39.62 1.94 -3.45
C PHE A 177 38.39 2.63 -4.04
N PHE A 178 38.59 3.72 -4.80
CA PHE A 178 37.48 4.43 -5.47
C PHE A 178 36.80 3.57 -6.53
N THR A 179 37.57 2.80 -7.29
CA THR A 179 37.01 1.82 -8.24
C THR A 179 36.11 0.80 -7.53
N LEU A 180 36.56 0.26 -6.38
CA LEU A 180 35.75 -0.65 -5.56
C LEU A 180 34.51 0.03 -5.00
N LEU A 181 34.62 1.29 -4.56
CA LEU A 181 33.51 2.07 -4.03
C LEU A 181 32.41 2.28 -5.08
N VAL A 182 32.78 2.65 -6.31
CA VAL A 182 31.83 2.77 -7.43
C VAL A 182 31.19 1.43 -7.74
N PHE A 183 32.00 0.35 -7.82
CA PHE A 183 31.47 -0.99 -8.07
C PHE A 183 30.46 -1.40 -6.99
N MET A 184 30.77 -1.16 -5.71
CA MET A 184 29.85 -1.42 -4.60
C MET A 184 28.58 -0.57 -4.72
N HIS A 185 28.70 0.72 -5.04
CA HIS A 185 27.56 1.62 -5.20
C HIS A 185 26.64 1.22 -6.37
N ILE A 186 27.16 0.57 -7.41
CA ILE A 186 26.35 0.02 -8.51
C ILE A 186 25.73 -1.33 -8.13
N VAL A 187 26.50 -2.21 -7.48
CA VAL A 187 26.08 -3.58 -7.15
C VAL A 187 25.03 -3.61 -6.04
N VAL A 188 25.12 -2.74 -5.02
CA VAL A 188 24.18 -2.69 -3.90
C VAL A 188 22.73 -2.41 -4.38
N PRO A 189 22.46 -1.42 -5.25
CA PRO A 189 21.15 -1.23 -5.88
C PRO A 189 20.67 -2.43 -6.73
N LEU A 190 21.57 -3.14 -7.42
CA LEU A 190 21.21 -4.35 -8.17
C LEU A 190 20.74 -5.48 -7.24
N PHE A 191 21.41 -5.67 -6.10
CA PHE A 191 20.92 -6.58 -5.06
C PHE A 191 19.63 -6.09 -4.42
N LEU A 192 19.46 -4.78 -4.24
CA LEU A 192 18.21 -4.19 -3.77
C LEU A 192 17.03 -4.56 -4.71
N LEU A 193 17.22 -4.61 -6.04
CA LEU A 193 16.18 -5.10 -6.96
C LEU A 193 15.78 -6.55 -6.68
N LEU A 194 16.75 -7.43 -6.41
CA LEU A 194 16.47 -8.82 -6.04
C LEU A 194 15.66 -8.88 -4.73
N VAL A 195 16.05 -8.11 -3.72
CA VAL A 195 15.34 -8.04 -2.43
C VAL A 195 13.92 -7.46 -2.61
N LEU A 196 13.76 -6.42 -3.43
CA LEU A 196 12.45 -5.85 -3.76
C LEU A 196 11.56 -6.85 -4.50
N TRP A 197 12.12 -7.67 -5.38
CA TRP A 197 11.39 -8.76 -6.01
C TRP A 197 10.89 -9.78 -4.96
N ILE A 198 11.75 -10.19 -4.02
CA ILE A 198 11.35 -11.06 -2.90
C ILE A 198 10.25 -10.39 -2.07
N HIS A 199 10.40 -9.12 -1.73
CA HIS A 199 9.44 -8.33 -0.95
C HIS A 199 8.04 -8.30 -1.57
N LEU A 200 7.94 -8.36 -2.90
CA LEU A 200 6.67 -8.31 -3.63
C LEU A 200 6.07 -9.69 -3.94
N GLN A 201 6.79 -10.81 -3.75
CA GLN A 201 6.35 -12.14 -4.17
C GLN A 201 4.96 -12.56 -3.64
N ARG A 202 4.65 -12.23 -2.37
CA ARG A 202 3.37 -12.60 -1.74
C ARG A 202 2.29 -11.53 -1.89
N VAL A 203 2.54 -10.50 -2.70
CA VAL A 203 1.58 -9.43 -2.99
C VAL A 203 0.97 -9.70 -4.37
N SER A 204 -0.24 -10.25 -4.42
CA SER A 204 -0.88 -10.51 -5.73
C SER A 204 -1.18 -9.21 -6.47
N ARG A 205 -0.82 -9.07 -7.76
CA ARG A 205 -1.05 -7.82 -8.53
C ARG A 205 -0.51 -6.56 -7.79
N PRO A 206 0.79 -6.49 -7.48
CA PRO A 206 1.37 -5.32 -6.82
C PRO A 206 1.36 -4.12 -7.76
N LYS A 207 1.07 -2.92 -7.24
CA LYS A 207 1.22 -1.67 -7.98
C LYS A 207 2.69 -1.24 -7.89
N ILE A 208 3.45 -1.48 -8.96
CA ILE A 208 4.87 -1.07 -9.04
C ILE A 208 5.05 0.31 -9.68
N ASN A 209 4.08 0.74 -10.50
CA ASN A 209 4.10 2.06 -11.13
C ASN A 209 2.94 2.91 -10.63
N PRO A 210 3.18 4.18 -10.25
CA PRO A 210 2.12 5.10 -9.89
C PRO A 210 1.29 5.45 -11.14
N PRO A 211 0.06 5.97 -10.97
CA PRO A 211 -0.73 6.51 -12.07
C PRO A 211 0.08 7.53 -12.88
N ARG A 212 -0.09 7.55 -14.21
CA ARG A 212 0.72 8.37 -15.13
C ARG A 212 0.76 9.86 -14.72
N GLY A 213 -0.39 10.44 -14.35
CA GLY A 213 -0.47 11.83 -13.92
C GLY A 213 0.38 12.12 -12.66
N LEU A 214 0.33 11.23 -11.67
CA LEU A 214 1.15 11.33 -10.46
C LEU A 214 2.64 11.14 -10.77
N ALA A 215 2.99 10.19 -11.65
CA ALA A 215 4.36 9.97 -12.09
C ALA A 215 4.95 11.21 -12.77
N ILE A 216 4.23 11.79 -13.73
CA ILE A 216 4.63 13.00 -14.46
C ILE A 216 4.74 14.18 -13.49
N GLY A 217 3.74 14.38 -12.63
CA GLY A 217 3.74 15.50 -11.68
C GLY A 217 4.93 15.45 -10.72
N THR A 218 5.23 14.28 -10.15
CA THR A 218 6.37 14.10 -9.24
C THR A 218 7.72 14.19 -9.96
N PHE A 219 7.82 13.67 -11.18
CA PHE A 219 8.99 13.81 -12.04
C PHE A 219 9.29 15.28 -12.36
N LEU A 220 8.29 16.02 -12.83
CA LEU A 220 8.42 17.45 -13.14
C LEU A 220 8.74 18.28 -11.90
N MET A 221 8.15 17.94 -10.75
CA MET A 221 8.49 18.57 -9.47
C MET A 221 9.96 18.37 -9.11
N LEU A 222 10.49 17.14 -9.24
CA LEU A 222 11.90 16.87 -8.99
C LEU A 222 12.82 17.60 -9.97
N LEU A 223 12.44 17.64 -11.25
CA LEU A 223 13.19 18.37 -12.27
C LEU A 223 13.23 19.87 -11.99
N ALA A 224 12.08 20.46 -11.64
CA ALA A 224 11.98 21.85 -11.23
C ALA A 224 12.82 22.12 -9.98
N LEU A 225 12.77 21.24 -8.98
CA LEU A 225 13.60 21.36 -7.78
C LEU A 225 15.10 21.31 -8.11
N SER A 226 15.50 20.43 -9.04
CA SER A 226 16.88 20.28 -9.51
C SER A 226 17.41 21.53 -10.20
N LEU A 227 16.53 22.27 -10.90
CA LEU A 227 16.87 23.53 -11.56
C LEU A 227 16.89 24.71 -10.58
N VAL A 228 15.91 24.79 -9.68
CA VAL A 228 15.76 25.92 -8.75
C VAL A 228 16.78 25.86 -7.60
N LYS A 229 17.09 24.64 -7.14
CA LYS A 229 18.04 24.40 -6.07
C LYS A 229 18.97 23.26 -6.49
N PRO A 230 20.04 23.54 -7.25
CA PRO A 230 20.99 22.51 -7.62
C PRO A 230 21.71 21.94 -6.39
N ALA A 231 22.06 20.66 -6.46
CA ALA A 231 22.96 20.04 -5.49
C ALA A 231 24.36 20.65 -5.65
N THR A 232 25.00 20.96 -4.53
CA THR A 232 26.36 21.52 -4.48
C THR A 232 27.21 20.73 -3.50
N SER A 233 28.52 20.71 -3.72
CA SER A 233 29.48 20.01 -2.87
C SER A 233 29.95 20.91 -1.73
N HIS A 234 30.50 20.32 -0.67
CA HIS A 234 31.36 21.04 0.25
C HIS A 234 32.73 21.24 -0.39
N GLY A 235 33.66 21.91 0.32
CA GLY A 235 35.05 21.94 -0.13
C GLY A 235 35.67 20.53 -0.22
N PRO A 236 36.79 20.38 -0.93
CA PRO A 236 37.43 19.08 -1.15
C PRO A 236 37.83 18.43 0.17
N ALA A 237 37.79 17.10 0.20
CA ALA A 237 38.31 16.31 1.31
C ALA A 237 39.82 16.56 1.49
N ASP A 238 40.25 16.63 2.75
CA ASP A 238 41.66 16.80 3.12
C ASP A 238 41.93 15.94 4.36
N LEU A 239 42.54 14.77 4.14
CA LEU A 239 42.86 13.81 5.20
C LEU A 239 43.87 14.33 6.22
N THR A 240 44.56 15.44 5.94
CA THR A 240 45.45 16.08 6.92
C THR A 240 44.69 16.92 7.95
N THR A 241 43.39 17.14 7.72
CA THR A 241 42.52 17.94 8.58
C THR A 241 41.27 17.16 9.00
N VAL A 242 40.73 17.50 10.17
CA VAL A 242 39.43 16.97 10.61
C VAL A 242 38.32 17.88 10.10
N ALA A 243 37.30 17.30 9.47
CA ALA A 243 36.13 18.03 8.98
C ALA A 243 35.23 18.49 10.16
N ALA A 244 35.58 19.61 10.79
CA ALA A 244 34.94 20.07 12.03
C ALA A 244 33.53 20.68 11.84
N VAL A 245 33.19 21.18 10.65
CA VAL A 245 31.87 21.76 10.35
C VAL A 245 31.36 21.20 9.02
N VAL A 246 30.36 20.33 9.10
CA VAL A 246 29.71 19.71 7.95
C VAL A 246 28.20 19.96 7.99
N ARG A 247 27.56 20.15 6.83
CA ARG A 247 26.10 20.26 6.75
C ARG A 247 25.53 18.89 6.49
N LEU A 248 24.97 18.29 7.54
CA LEU A 248 24.38 16.96 7.46
C LEU A 248 23.05 17.00 6.70
N ASP A 249 22.86 15.98 5.88
CA ASP A 249 21.58 15.68 5.27
C ASP A 249 20.64 15.00 6.27
N TRP A 250 19.38 15.43 6.29
CA TRP A 250 18.41 14.89 7.24
C TRP A 250 18.03 13.43 6.93
N PHE A 251 17.94 13.07 5.64
CA PHE A 251 17.40 11.77 5.22
C PHE A 251 18.33 10.60 5.52
N TYR A 252 19.61 10.74 5.22
CA TYR A 252 20.60 9.68 5.46
C TYR A 252 21.44 9.92 6.72
N LEU A 253 21.78 11.18 7.02
CA LEU A 253 22.81 11.49 8.02
C LEU A 253 22.22 12.02 9.34
N GLY A 254 20.90 12.06 9.49
CA GLY A 254 20.25 12.55 10.71
C GLY A 254 20.63 11.81 12.00
N LEU A 255 21.08 10.55 11.91
CA LEU A 255 21.53 9.75 13.03
C LEU A 255 23.07 9.66 13.16
N TYR A 256 23.83 10.18 12.19
CA TYR A 256 25.30 10.14 12.22
C TYR A 256 25.94 10.79 13.45
N PRO A 257 25.43 11.93 13.96
CA PRO A 257 25.99 12.54 15.15
C PRO A 257 26.04 11.61 16.37
N LEU A 258 25.21 10.56 16.42
CA LEU A 258 25.28 9.56 17.50
C LEU A 258 26.63 8.83 17.55
N LEU A 259 27.33 8.68 16.42
CA LEU A 259 28.67 8.08 16.36
C LEU A 259 29.73 8.96 17.06
N ASP A 260 29.51 10.28 17.13
CA ASP A 260 30.44 11.19 17.81
C ASP A 260 30.23 11.22 19.32
N TYR A 261 29.00 10.96 19.79
CA TYR A 261 28.64 11.06 21.20
C TYR A 261 28.58 9.72 21.93
N TRP A 262 28.32 8.61 21.23
CA TRP A 262 28.17 7.28 21.81
C TRP A 262 29.30 6.36 21.36
N SER A 263 29.59 5.31 22.14
CA SER A 263 30.56 4.31 21.69
C SER A 263 30.01 3.50 20.51
N ASN A 264 30.90 3.09 19.59
CA ASN A 264 30.52 2.29 18.41
C ASN A 264 29.71 1.04 18.80
N GLY A 265 30.08 0.38 19.90
CA GLY A 265 29.33 -0.76 20.43
C GLY A 265 27.93 -0.43 20.94
N ALA A 266 27.72 0.76 21.53
CA ALA A 266 26.38 1.21 21.94
C ALA A 266 25.49 1.45 20.73
N VAL A 267 26.03 2.05 19.66
CA VAL A 267 25.30 2.29 18.41
C VAL A 267 24.93 0.96 17.74
N TRP A 268 25.86 -0.01 17.65
CA TRP A 268 25.56 -1.37 17.18
C TRP A 268 24.50 -2.06 18.03
N GLY A 269 24.57 -1.93 19.36
CA GLY A 269 23.60 -2.52 20.28
C GLY A 269 22.19 -1.98 20.04
N VAL A 270 22.04 -0.66 19.92
CA VAL A 270 20.75 -0.01 19.65
C VAL A 270 20.22 -0.39 18.28
N MET A 271 21.05 -0.36 17.24
CA MET A 271 20.63 -0.76 15.90
C MET A 271 20.19 -2.23 15.86
N THR A 272 20.94 -3.13 16.51
CA THR A 272 20.59 -4.55 16.60
C THR A 272 19.27 -4.75 17.33
N VAL A 273 19.06 -4.09 18.47
CA VAL A 273 17.81 -4.17 19.23
C VAL A 273 16.63 -3.66 18.41
N LEU A 274 16.77 -2.52 17.72
CA LEU A 274 15.73 -1.96 16.87
C LEU A 274 15.39 -2.90 15.69
N THR A 275 16.40 -3.44 15.02
CA THR A 275 16.21 -4.40 13.92
C THR A 275 15.52 -5.67 14.41
N VAL A 276 15.94 -6.24 15.54
CA VAL A 276 15.28 -7.43 16.14
C VAL A 276 13.86 -7.10 16.56
N LEU A 277 13.61 -5.94 17.16
CA LEU A 277 12.26 -5.50 17.54
C LEU A 277 11.35 -5.37 16.31
N LEU A 278 11.82 -4.71 15.25
CA LEU A 278 11.09 -4.57 13.99
C LEU A 278 10.82 -5.93 13.36
N ALA A 279 11.81 -6.82 13.34
CA ALA A 279 11.68 -8.18 12.81
C ALA A 279 10.67 -8.99 13.61
N ALA A 280 10.70 -8.93 14.95
CA ALA A 280 9.82 -9.70 15.82
C ALA A 280 8.38 -9.14 15.92
N LEU A 281 8.17 -7.88 15.52
CA LEU A 281 6.91 -7.15 15.61
C LEU A 281 5.68 -7.92 15.04
N PRO A 282 5.76 -8.62 13.89
CA PRO A 282 4.65 -9.40 13.33
C PRO A 282 4.05 -10.43 14.28
N TRP A 283 4.86 -10.94 15.21
CA TRP A 283 4.49 -12.02 16.12
C TRP A 283 4.15 -11.53 17.54
N MET A 284 4.27 -10.23 17.82
CA MET A 284 4.12 -9.67 19.18
C MET A 284 3.10 -8.51 19.26
N PRO A 285 1.99 -8.61 20.02
CA PRO A 285 1.42 -9.83 20.61
C PRO A 285 0.86 -10.81 19.56
N PRO A 286 0.71 -12.10 19.89
CA PRO A 286 0.08 -13.08 19.01
C PRO A 286 -1.32 -12.65 18.60
N MET A 287 -1.62 -12.73 17.31
CA MET A 287 -2.96 -12.46 16.79
C MET A 287 -3.86 -13.68 16.96
N ARG A 288 -5.09 -13.47 17.45
CA ARG A 288 -6.14 -14.49 17.35
C ARG A 288 -6.57 -14.59 15.89
N ARG A 289 -6.41 -15.77 15.29
CA ARG A 289 -6.90 -16.05 13.93
C ARG A 289 -8.36 -16.49 14.02
N ALA A 290 -9.27 -15.78 13.33
CA ALA A 290 -10.63 -16.27 13.15
C ALA A 290 -10.66 -17.40 12.12
N ALA A 291 -11.75 -18.16 12.07
CA ALA A 291 -11.82 -19.34 11.22
C ALA A 291 -11.78 -18.95 9.72
N PRO A 292 -10.98 -19.65 8.89
CA PRO A 292 -10.88 -19.39 7.46
C PRO A 292 -12.20 -19.72 6.74
N ALA A 293 -12.32 -19.30 5.49
CA ALA A 293 -13.43 -19.73 4.64
C ALA A 293 -13.41 -21.25 4.47
N VAL A 294 -14.58 -21.88 4.44
CA VAL A 294 -14.75 -23.33 4.32
C VAL A 294 -15.50 -23.64 3.03
N VAL A 295 -15.05 -24.67 2.31
CA VAL A 295 -15.65 -25.13 1.07
C VAL A 295 -16.58 -26.29 1.36
N ASP A 296 -17.81 -26.21 0.89
CA ASP A 296 -18.77 -27.31 0.88
C ASP A 296 -18.78 -27.92 -0.52
N LEU A 297 -18.19 -29.10 -0.66
CA LEU A 297 -18.06 -29.76 -1.95
C LEU A 297 -19.42 -30.06 -2.59
N ALA A 298 -20.45 -30.37 -1.80
CA ALA A 298 -21.79 -30.62 -2.34
C ALA A 298 -22.39 -29.41 -3.10
N HIS A 299 -21.93 -28.20 -2.78
CA HIS A 299 -22.39 -26.95 -3.39
C HIS A 299 -21.30 -26.22 -4.19
N CYS A 300 -20.08 -26.76 -4.24
CA CYS A 300 -18.96 -26.25 -5.01
C CYS A 300 -19.00 -26.83 -6.42
N ASN A 301 -18.98 -25.95 -7.44
CA ASN A 301 -19.03 -26.34 -8.85
C ASN A 301 -17.70 -26.16 -9.59
N GLY A 302 -16.60 -25.85 -8.88
CA GLY A 302 -15.29 -25.68 -9.51
C GLY A 302 -15.14 -24.46 -10.42
N CYS A 303 -16.02 -23.45 -10.35
CA CYS A 303 -16.07 -22.32 -11.30
C CYS A 303 -14.94 -21.28 -11.22
N THR A 304 -13.90 -21.50 -10.41
CA THR A 304 -12.69 -20.64 -10.24
C THR A 304 -12.88 -19.20 -9.72
N TRP A 305 -14.09 -18.64 -9.70
CA TRP A 305 -14.32 -17.23 -9.30
C TRP A 305 -13.75 -16.89 -7.92
N CYS A 306 -13.89 -17.79 -6.94
CA CYS A 306 -13.35 -17.58 -5.60
C CYS A 306 -11.81 -17.47 -5.58
N ALA A 307 -11.11 -18.21 -6.43
CA ALA A 307 -9.65 -18.16 -6.57
C ALA A 307 -9.21 -16.88 -7.30
N GLU A 308 -9.90 -16.50 -8.37
CA GLU A 308 -9.63 -15.27 -9.12
C GLU A 308 -9.90 -13.99 -8.31
N ASP A 309 -10.91 -14.06 -7.43
CA ASP A 309 -11.32 -13.00 -6.49
C ASP A 309 -10.60 -13.13 -5.14
N CYS A 310 -9.51 -13.90 -5.00
CA CYS A 310 -8.74 -13.91 -3.76
C CYS A 310 -7.55 -12.94 -3.85
N PRO A 311 -7.53 -11.80 -3.12
CA PRO A 311 -6.40 -10.85 -3.16
C PRO A 311 -5.13 -11.41 -2.51
N TYR A 312 -5.22 -12.54 -1.83
CA TYR A 312 -4.15 -13.10 -1.01
C TYR A 312 -3.68 -14.45 -1.54
N THR A 313 -4.24 -14.90 -2.68
CA THR A 313 -3.93 -16.22 -3.27
C THR A 313 -4.12 -17.35 -2.26
N ALA A 314 -5.09 -17.19 -1.36
CA ALA A 314 -5.43 -18.15 -0.32
C ALA A 314 -6.31 -19.30 -0.82
N ILE A 315 -6.64 -19.33 -2.11
CA ILE A 315 -7.52 -20.33 -2.70
C ILE A 315 -6.83 -20.89 -3.95
N SER A 316 -6.58 -22.19 -3.94
CA SER A 316 -6.13 -22.97 -5.09
C SER A 316 -7.32 -23.72 -5.69
N MET A 317 -7.26 -23.95 -7.00
CA MET A 317 -8.17 -24.86 -7.68
C MET A 317 -7.45 -26.18 -7.89
N GLU A 318 -7.92 -27.22 -7.22
CA GLU A 318 -7.30 -28.54 -7.21
C GLU A 318 -8.20 -29.57 -7.87
N ARG A 319 -7.66 -30.75 -8.16
CA ARG A 319 -8.46 -31.85 -8.70
C ARG A 319 -9.45 -32.30 -7.63
N ARG A 320 -10.71 -32.45 -8.04
CA ARG A 320 -11.79 -32.81 -7.14
C ARG A 320 -11.59 -34.18 -6.48
N SER A 321 -11.93 -34.27 -5.19
CA SER A 321 -11.65 -35.43 -4.34
C SER A 321 -12.86 -36.32 -4.02
N ASP A 322 -14.09 -35.83 -4.22
CA ASP A 322 -15.35 -36.48 -3.80
C ASP A 322 -16.08 -37.30 -4.90
N GLY A 323 -15.54 -37.30 -6.13
CA GLY A 323 -16.13 -38.01 -7.27
C GLY A 323 -17.40 -37.38 -7.87
N LEU A 324 -17.77 -36.15 -7.49
CA LEU A 324 -18.88 -35.41 -8.12
C LEU A 324 -18.51 -34.88 -9.53
N PRO A 325 -19.49 -34.45 -10.36
CA PRO A 325 -19.30 -34.23 -11.80
C PRO A 325 -18.34 -33.12 -12.23
N PHE A 326 -17.90 -32.25 -11.33
CA PHE A 326 -17.00 -31.15 -11.69
C PHE A 326 -15.54 -31.58 -11.54
N ASP A 327 -14.67 -31.17 -12.44
CA ASP A 327 -13.27 -31.65 -12.45
C ASP A 327 -12.40 -31.06 -11.33
N SER A 328 -12.77 -29.87 -10.83
CA SER A 328 -12.00 -29.12 -9.85
C SER A 328 -12.78 -28.75 -8.60
N GLU A 329 -12.08 -28.63 -7.48
CA GLU A 329 -12.57 -28.08 -6.22
C GLU A 329 -11.71 -26.89 -5.75
N ALA A 330 -12.33 -26.00 -4.98
CA ALA A 330 -11.62 -24.93 -4.33
C ALA A 330 -11.01 -25.46 -3.01
N VAL A 331 -9.75 -25.18 -2.76
CA VAL A 331 -9.05 -25.50 -1.51
C VAL A 331 -8.56 -24.22 -0.88
N VAL A 332 -8.86 -24.01 0.40
CA VAL A 332 -8.51 -22.77 1.13
C VAL A 332 -7.27 -23.01 1.97
N ASP A 333 -6.22 -22.22 1.72
CA ASP A 333 -5.04 -22.17 2.59
C ASP A 333 -5.35 -21.30 3.83
N PRO A 334 -5.41 -21.90 5.04
CA PRO A 334 -5.73 -21.19 6.27
C PRO A 334 -4.65 -20.17 6.68
N ASP A 335 -3.40 -20.32 6.22
CA ASP A 335 -2.31 -19.40 6.54
C ASP A 335 -2.35 -18.11 5.72
N LEU A 336 -3.02 -18.13 4.57
CA LEU A 336 -3.20 -16.98 3.67
C LEU A 336 -4.59 -16.34 3.77
N CYS A 337 -5.56 -17.00 4.40
CA CYS A 337 -6.92 -16.48 4.50
C CYS A 337 -7.02 -15.34 5.52
N VAL A 338 -7.36 -14.13 5.06
CA VAL A 338 -7.60 -12.95 5.92
C VAL A 338 -9.06 -12.72 6.27
N ILE A 339 -9.91 -13.75 6.17
CA ILE A 339 -11.33 -13.72 6.58
C ILE A 339 -12.20 -12.59 5.99
N CYS A 340 -11.77 -12.03 4.85
CA CYS A 340 -12.45 -10.91 4.18
C CYS A 340 -13.80 -11.29 3.57
N GLY A 341 -14.04 -12.58 3.31
CA GLY A 341 -15.29 -13.09 2.75
C GLY A 341 -15.50 -12.79 1.27
N ILE A 342 -14.51 -12.25 0.55
CA ILE A 342 -14.69 -11.88 -0.86
C ILE A 342 -15.01 -13.09 -1.74
N CYS A 343 -14.36 -14.23 -1.46
CA CYS A 343 -14.64 -15.51 -2.12
C CYS A 343 -16.10 -15.95 -1.97
N VAL A 344 -16.72 -15.65 -0.83
CA VAL A 344 -18.13 -15.93 -0.53
C VAL A 344 -19.02 -14.99 -1.35
N GLY A 345 -18.66 -13.71 -1.45
CA GLY A 345 -19.34 -12.73 -2.30
C GLY A 345 -19.26 -13.06 -3.80
N SER A 346 -18.21 -13.77 -4.23
CA SER A 346 -18.08 -14.29 -5.60
C SER A 346 -18.75 -15.65 -5.82
N CYS A 347 -19.21 -16.36 -4.80
CA CYS A 347 -19.71 -17.73 -5.01
C CYS A 347 -21.01 -17.73 -5.84
N PRO A 348 -21.09 -18.44 -6.98
CA PRO A 348 -22.32 -18.46 -7.78
C PRO A 348 -23.50 -19.14 -7.06
N SER A 349 -23.20 -20.05 -6.12
CA SER A 349 -24.20 -20.71 -5.28
C SER A 349 -24.79 -19.79 -4.20
N ALA A 350 -24.27 -18.56 -4.03
CA ALA A 350 -24.74 -17.57 -3.08
C ALA A 350 -26.08 -16.91 -3.49
N THR A 351 -27.13 -17.71 -3.65
CA THR A 351 -28.45 -17.25 -4.08
C THR A 351 -29.46 -17.23 -2.92
N PRO A 352 -29.90 -16.06 -2.43
CA PRO A 352 -30.78 -15.95 -1.25
C PRO A 352 -32.26 -16.29 -1.53
N PHE A 353 -32.61 -16.60 -2.78
CA PHE A 353 -34.01 -16.80 -3.22
C PHE A 353 -34.57 -18.20 -2.92
N ARG A 354 -33.77 -19.12 -2.38
CA ARG A 354 -34.22 -20.48 -2.03
C ARG A 354 -35.26 -20.40 -0.91
N ARG A 355 -36.45 -20.98 -1.15
CA ARG A 355 -37.62 -20.87 -0.25
C ARG A 355 -37.62 -21.89 0.90
N THR A 356 -36.89 -22.99 0.77
CA THR A 356 -36.88 -24.10 1.72
C THR A 356 -35.45 -24.47 2.12
N GLY A 357 -35.24 -24.72 3.41
CA GLY A 357 -33.96 -25.14 3.98
C GLY A 357 -33.00 -24.01 4.36
N LEU A 358 -31.88 -24.42 4.96
CA LEU A 358 -30.72 -23.57 5.26
C LEU A 358 -30.06 -23.15 3.92
N LEU A 359 -29.69 -21.88 3.79
CA LEU A 359 -28.88 -21.45 2.66
C LEU A 359 -27.47 -22.03 2.79
N SER A 360 -27.09 -22.89 1.85
CA SER A 360 -25.77 -23.51 1.73
C SER A 360 -25.12 -23.07 0.41
N THR A 361 -23.82 -22.80 0.47
CA THR A 361 -23.02 -22.28 -0.65
C THR A 361 -21.76 -23.11 -0.81
N GLY A 362 -21.16 -23.10 -2.00
CA GLY A 362 -19.94 -23.87 -2.25
C GLY A 362 -18.73 -23.40 -1.45
N ILE A 363 -18.72 -22.14 -1.01
CA ILE A 363 -17.75 -21.60 -0.06
C ILE A 363 -18.47 -20.61 0.85
N ASP A 364 -18.20 -20.65 2.16
CA ASP A 364 -18.80 -19.75 3.14
C ASP A 364 -17.84 -19.42 4.31
N MET A 365 -18.19 -18.43 5.10
CA MET A 365 -17.49 -18.08 6.34
C MET A 365 -18.17 -18.79 7.54
N PRO A 366 -17.48 -19.65 8.29
CA PRO A 366 -18.10 -20.44 9.37
C PRO A 366 -18.65 -19.57 10.51
N ASP A 367 -17.96 -18.48 10.87
CA ASP A 367 -18.38 -17.57 11.93
C ASP A 367 -19.55 -16.64 11.52
N ARG A 368 -19.83 -16.54 10.22
CA ARG A 368 -20.79 -15.59 9.64
C ARG A 368 -21.29 -16.07 8.28
N PRO A 369 -22.04 -17.18 8.28
CA PRO A 369 -22.51 -17.79 7.04
C PRO A 369 -23.51 -16.88 6.32
N LEU A 370 -23.64 -17.05 5.01
CA LEU A 370 -24.59 -16.27 4.21
C LEU A 370 -26.06 -16.49 4.61
N ASP A 371 -26.39 -17.63 5.22
CA ASP A 371 -27.71 -17.83 5.81
C ASP A 371 -28.02 -16.85 6.95
N ALA A 372 -27.02 -16.53 7.78
CA ALA A 372 -27.17 -15.52 8.83
C ALA A 372 -27.35 -14.13 8.22
N LEU A 373 -26.61 -13.80 7.16
CA LEU A 373 -26.79 -12.55 6.42
C LEU A 373 -28.20 -12.43 5.83
N ARG A 374 -28.75 -13.52 5.27
CA ARG A 374 -30.12 -13.55 4.75
C ARG A 374 -31.14 -13.29 5.87
N LYS A 375 -30.96 -13.92 7.03
CA LYS A 375 -31.81 -13.70 8.21
C LYS A 375 -31.77 -12.25 8.69
N SER A 376 -30.60 -11.62 8.73
CA SER A 376 -30.48 -10.20 9.10
C SER A 376 -31.21 -9.27 8.12
N ILE A 377 -31.19 -9.56 6.82
CA ILE A 377 -31.99 -8.81 5.83
C ILE A 377 -33.49 -9.05 6.03
N ASP A 378 -33.90 -10.28 6.33
CA ASP A 378 -35.29 -10.61 6.62
C ASP A 378 -35.81 -9.93 7.89
N GLU A 379 -34.97 -9.81 8.92
CA GLU A 379 -35.25 -9.10 10.17
C GLU A 379 -35.36 -7.59 9.93
N ALA A 380 -34.39 -7.00 9.21
CA ALA A 380 -34.43 -5.59 8.81
C ALA A 380 -35.73 -5.25 8.05
N GLY A 381 -36.16 -6.14 7.15
CA GLY A 381 -37.40 -5.95 6.40
C GLY A 381 -38.70 -6.08 7.21
N ARG A 382 -38.64 -6.58 8.45
CA ARG A 382 -39.79 -6.64 9.37
C ARG A 382 -39.84 -5.45 10.33
N MET A 383 -38.76 -4.67 10.44
CA MET A 383 -38.73 -3.54 11.35
C MET A 383 -39.74 -2.47 10.90
N PRO A 384 -40.56 -1.94 11.82
CA PRO A 384 -41.41 -0.80 11.53
C PRO A 384 -40.55 0.40 11.13
N ALA A 385 -40.95 1.10 10.08
CA ALA A 385 -40.30 2.34 9.66
C ALA A 385 -41.37 3.38 9.32
N GLU A 386 -41.25 4.57 9.90
CA GLU A 386 -41.99 5.75 9.47
C GLU A 386 -41.23 6.34 8.27
N GLY A 387 -41.49 5.81 7.07
CA GLY A 387 -40.85 6.25 5.82
C GLY A 387 -40.14 5.12 5.06
N ASN A 388 -39.18 5.50 4.21
CA ASN A 388 -38.42 4.55 3.39
C ASN A 388 -37.47 3.70 4.24
N ARG A 389 -37.52 2.38 4.07
CA ARG A 389 -36.61 1.44 4.73
C ARG A 389 -35.29 1.36 3.98
N VAL A 390 -34.20 1.67 4.65
CA VAL A 390 -32.86 1.60 4.06
C VAL A 390 -32.02 0.56 4.80
N ILE A 391 -31.40 -0.35 4.06
CA ILE A 391 -30.41 -1.28 4.63
C ILE A 391 -29.01 -0.78 4.26
N VAL A 392 -28.18 -0.57 5.29
CA VAL A 392 -26.78 -0.15 5.15
C VAL A 392 -25.88 -1.37 5.38
N PHE A 393 -25.12 -1.76 4.36
CA PHE A 393 -24.05 -2.74 4.49
C PHE A 393 -22.71 -2.03 4.66
N GLY A 394 -22.09 -2.20 5.83
CA GLY A 394 -20.85 -1.51 6.20
C GLY A 394 -19.66 -2.45 6.36
N CYS A 395 -18.51 -2.08 5.79
CA CYS A 395 -17.23 -2.73 6.06
C CYS A 395 -16.76 -2.45 7.49
N ALA A 396 -16.19 -3.45 8.17
CA ALA A 396 -15.61 -3.31 9.52
C ALA A 396 -14.44 -2.31 9.59
N SER A 397 -13.81 -2.01 8.44
CA SER A 397 -12.75 -1.00 8.29
C SER A 397 -13.27 0.30 7.64
N GLY A 398 -14.58 0.53 7.67
CA GLY A 398 -15.27 1.73 7.18
C GLY A 398 -15.80 2.59 8.33
N PRO A 399 -16.74 3.52 8.04
CA PRO A 399 -17.44 4.29 9.06
C PRO A 399 -18.10 3.40 10.11
N ASP A 400 -18.23 3.91 11.33
CA ASP A 400 -19.04 3.27 12.35
C ASP A 400 -20.53 3.32 11.96
N ILE A 401 -21.07 2.17 11.56
CA ILE A 401 -22.47 2.01 11.19
C ILE A 401 -23.37 1.59 12.36
N ALA A 402 -22.79 1.12 13.47
CA ALA A 402 -23.55 0.62 14.62
C ALA A 402 -24.25 1.76 15.37
N HIS A 403 -23.68 2.97 15.31
CA HIS A 403 -24.16 4.15 16.03
C HIS A 403 -24.75 5.23 15.10
N LEU A 404 -25.34 4.84 13.96
CA LEU A 404 -25.98 5.81 13.05
C LEU A 404 -27.22 6.46 13.65
N GLY A 405 -28.04 5.70 14.39
CA GLY A 405 -29.23 6.22 15.09
C GLY A 405 -30.32 6.82 14.20
N LEU A 406 -30.36 6.47 12.91
CA LEU A 406 -31.33 6.98 11.94
C LEU A 406 -32.61 6.13 11.94
N ALA A 407 -33.77 6.78 11.92
CA ALA A 407 -35.06 6.10 11.81
C ALA A 407 -35.21 5.42 10.44
N GLY A 408 -35.80 4.23 10.39
CA GLY A 408 -35.97 3.47 9.14
C GLY A 408 -34.69 2.88 8.54
N VAL A 409 -33.55 3.00 9.23
CA VAL A 409 -32.24 2.50 8.76
C VAL A 409 -31.83 1.26 9.56
N SER A 410 -31.56 0.16 8.86
CA SER A 410 -30.96 -1.05 9.44
C SER A 410 -29.51 -1.20 9.01
N ALA A 411 -28.59 -1.37 9.96
CA ALA A 411 -27.17 -1.53 9.67
C ALA A 411 -26.74 -3.00 9.79
N ILE A 412 -26.06 -3.51 8.76
CA ILE A 412 -25.50 -4.86 8.71
C ILE A 412 -23.99 -4.75 8.51
N ALA A 413 -23.24 -5.14 9.53
CA ALA A 413 -21.78 -5.11 9.50
C ALA A 413 -21.21 -6.35 8.78
N LEU A 414 -20.27 -6.12 7.88
CA LEU A 414 -19.52 -7.13 7.15
C LEU A 414 -18.02 -6.91 7.43
N PRO A 415 -17.18 -7.96 7.47
CA PRO A 415 -15.73 -7.78 7.46
C PRO A 415 -15.29 -6.91 6.29
N CYS A 416 -15.76 -7.25 5.09
CA CYS A 416 -15.56 -6.49 3.87
C CYS A 416 -16.90 -6.37 3.15
N VAL A 417 -17.14 -5.21 2.54
CA VAL A 417 -18.34 -5.00 1.70
C VAL A 417 -18.38 -5.98 0.52
N ALA A 418 -17.23 -6.43 0.01
CA ALA A 418 -17.16 -7.44 -1.06
C ALA A 418 -17.56 -8.86 -0.64
N GLN A 419 -17.81 -9.12 0.65
CA GLN A 419 -18.47 -10.36 1.07
C GLN A 419 -19.93 -10.40 0.59
N LEU A 420 -20.57 -9.23 0.42
CA LEU A 420 -21.96 -9.14 -0.01
C LEU A 420 -22.10 -9.60 -1.47
N PRO A 421 -22.78 -10.73 -1.74
CA PRO A 421 -23.08 -11.12 -3.10
C PRO A 421 -24.12 -10.15 -3.70
N PRO A 422 -24.01 -9.72 -4.97
CA PRO A 422 -24.99 -8.80 -5.57
C PRO A 422 -26.43 -9.33 -5.61
N SER A 423 -26.60 -10.66 -5.56
CA SER A 423 -27.89 -11.33 -5.42
C SER A 423 -28.62 -10.97 -4.11
N PHE A 424 -27.89 -10.62 -3.05
CA PHE A 424 -28.47 -10.19 -1.77
C PHE A 424 -29.01 -8.76 -1.82
N ILE A 425 -28.40 -7.89 -2.63
CA ILE A 425 -28.93 -6.54 -2.91
C ILE A 425 -30.24 -6.66 -3.70
N ASP A 426 -30.22 -7.48 -4.76
CA ASP A 426 -31.42 -7.81 -5.52
C ASP A 426 -32.51 -8.42 -4.62
N TYR A 427 -32.14 -9.32 -3.71
CA TYR A 427 -33.08 -9.91 -2.76
C TYR A 427 -33.71 -8.87 -1.82
N ALA A 428 -32.90 -7.99 -1.22
CA ALA A 428 -33.38 -6.96 -0.31
C ALA A 428 -34.43 -6.06 -0.98
N LEU A 429 -34.18 -5.64 -2.22
CA LEU A 429 -35.07 -4.75 -2.97
C LEU A 429 -36.27 -5.51 -3.57
N SER A 430 -36.04 -6.60 -4.30
CA SER A 430 -37.10 -7.33 -5.03
C SER A 430 -38.07 -8.08 -4.12
N ARG A 431 -37.70 -8.35 -2.86
CA ARG A 431 -38.60 -8.93 -1.84
C ARG A 431 -39.19 -7.89 -0.90
N GLY A 432 -39.03 -6.59 -1.19
CA GLY A 432 -39.60 -5.50 -0.40
C GLY A 432 -39.08 -5.46 1.04
N LYS A 433 -37.83 -5.90 1.27
CA LYS A 433 -37.16 -5.83 2.57
C LYS A 433 -36.58 -4.45 2.83
N ALA A 434 -36.21 -3.75 1.77
CA ALA A 434 -35.78 -2.36 1.81
C ALA A 434 -36.29 -1.62 0.56
N ASP A 435 -36.50 -0.32 0.71
CA ASP A 435 -36.81 0.61 -0.37
C ASP A 435 -35.54 1.13 -1.06
N GLY A 436 -34.40 1.09 -0.33
CA GLY A 436 -33.06 1.40 -0.82
C GLY A 436 -31.95 0.65 -0.07
N VAL A 437 -30.79 0.53 -0.71
CA VAL A 437 -29.60 -0.12 -0.15
C VAL A 437 -28.42 0.83 -0.19
N VAL A 438 -27.69 0.94 0.91
CA VAL A 438 -26.46 1.75 1.00
C VAL A 438 -25.28 0.81 1.24
N LEU A 439 -24.25 0.94 0.44
CA LEU A 439 -22.97 0.26 0.62
C LEU A 439 -21.95 1.27 1.14
N THR A 440 -21.26 0.96 2.23
CA THR A 440 -20.22 1.83 2.76
C THR A 440 -19.01 1.05 3.23
N GLY A 441 -17.85 1.69 3.24
CA GLY A 441 -16.63 1.03 3.68
C GLY A 441 -15.40 1.90 3.68
N CYS A 442 -14.26 1.26 3.40
CA CYS A 442 -12.98 1.94 3.27
C CYS A 442 -13.04 3.07 2.23
N ARG A 443 -12.11 4.00 2.32
CA ARG A 443 -11.94 4.99 1.26
C ARG A 443 -11.35 4.35 0.01
N GLU A 444 -11.67 4.91 -1.15
CA GLU A 444 -10.99 4.61 -2.41
C GLU A 444 -9.47 4.74 -2.25
N GLY A 445 -8.69 3.83 -2.83
CA GLY A 445 -7.23 3.78 -2.66
C GLY A 445 -6.73 3.24 -1.30
N ALA A 446 -7.57 3.23 -0.26
CA ALA A 446 -7.21 2.79 1.10
C ALA A 446 -7.89 1.48 1.55
N CYS A 447 -8.35 0.64 0.62
CA CYS A 447 -9.07 -0.59 0.98
C CYS A 447 -8.23 -1.51 1.88
N SER A 448 -8.80 -1.94 3.01
CA SER A 448 -8.13 -2.80 3.99
C SER A 448 -7.86 -4.21 3.48
N TYR A 449 -8.75 -4.73 2.62
CA TYR A 449 -8.63 -6.04 1.99
C TYR A 449 -8.25 -5.94 0.49
N ARG A 450 -7.45 -4.93 0.15
CA ARG A 450 -6.89 -4.66 -1.19
C ARG A 450 -7.93 -4.39 -2.28
N PHE A 451 -8.51 -5.43 -2.87
CA PHE A 451 -9.44 -5.31 -4.01
C PHE A 451 -10.92 -5.30 -3.62
N GLY A 452 -11.25 -5.51 -2.35
CA GLY A 452 -12.65 -5.63 -1.91
C GLY A 452 -13.55 -4.45 -2.33
N LEU A 453 -13.08 -3.21 -2.21
CA LEU A 453 -13.85 -2.05 -2.66
C LEU A 453 -14.01 -2.06 -4.19
N GLY A 454 -12.91 -2.22 -4.93
CA GLY A 454 -12.91 -2.21 -6.40
C GLY A 454 -13.82 -3.29 -6.99
N TRP A 455 -13.74 -4.53 -6.49
CA TRP A 455 -14.62 -5.61 -6.95
C TRP A 455 -16.07 -5.38 -6.60
N THR A 456 -16.37 -4.74 -5.47
CA THR A 456 -17.75 -4.35 -5.16
C THR A 456 -18.25 -3.36 -6.20
N ILE A 457 -17.49 -2.31 -6.50
CA ILE A 457 -17.83 -1.34 -7.54
C ILE A 457 -18.04 -2.05 -8.88
N GLU A 458 -17.09 -2.87 -9.34
CA GLU A 458 -17.18 -3.57 -10.63
C GLU A 458 -18.41 -4.51 -10.70
N ARG A 459 -18.72 -5.23 -9.63
CA ARG A 459 -19.90 -6.12 -9.55
C ARG A 459 -21.20 -5.33 -9.57
N ILE A 460 -21.22 -4.19 -8.87
CA ILE A 460 -22.33 -3.25 -8.94
C ILE A 460 -22.43 -2.77 -10.37
N GLU A 461 -21.42 -2.15 -10.96
CA GLU A 461 -21.37 -1.61 -12.33
C GLU A 461 -21.59 -2.63 -13.45
N ARG A 462 -21.57 -3.94 -13.13
CA ARG A 462 -21.75 -5.08 -14.05
C ARG A 462 -20.56 -5.32 -14.98
N THR A 463 -19.37 -4.88 -14.57
CA THR A 463 -18.10 -5.11 -15.25
C THR A 463 -17.34 -6.33 -14.70
N ARG A 464 -17.78 -6.88 -13.55
CA ARG A 464 -17.25 -8.10 -12.94
C ARG A 464 -18.35 -9.07 -12.52
N ASP A 465 -18.11 -10.36 -12.68
CA ASP A 465 -18.99 -11.43 -12.18
C ASP A 465 -18.74 -11.76 -10.68
N PRO A 466 -19.78 -12.15 -9.91
CA PRO A 466 -21.19 -12.11 -10.28
C PRO A 466 -21.69 -10.67 -10.42
N ARG A 467 -22.44 -10.37 -11.49
CA ARG A 467 -22.96 -9.02 -11.77
C ARG A 467 -24.26 -8.76 -11.02
N LEU A 468 -24.49 -7.51 -10.62
CA LEU A 468 -25.81 -7.07 -10.17
C LEU A 468 -26.83 -7.23 -11.30
N ARG A 469 -27.98 -7.86 -11.00
CA ARG A 469 -29.00 -8.15 -12.02
C ARG A 469 -29.53 -6.89 -12.69
N GLY A 470 -29.83 -7.02 -13.99
CA GLY A 470 -30.41 -5.99 -14.86
C GLY A 470 -31.59 -5.21 -14.25
N ARG A 471 -32.48 -5.95 -13.60
CA ARG A 471 -33.74 -5.47 -13.01
C ARG A 471 -33.61 -4.59 -11.77
N VAL A 472 -32.42 -4.55 -11.14
CA VAL A 472 -32.23 -3.76 -9.93
C VAL A 472 -31.97 -2.31 -10.34
N ALA A 473 -32.91 -1.44 -9.96
CA ALA A 473 -32.85 0.01 -10.10
C ALA A 473 -31.56 0.57 -9.45
N ARG A 474 -30.81 1.37 -10.20
CA ARG A 474 -29.54 1.95 -9.75
C ARG A 474 -29.73 3.04 -8.72
N GLU A 475 -30.76 3.84 -8.94
CA GLU A 475 -31.24 4.92 -8.08
C GLU A 475 -31.62 4.44 -6.67
N ARG A 476 -31.83 3.13 -6.48
CA ARG A 476 -32.08 2.51 -5.17
C ARG A 476 -30.82 1.98 -4.49
N ILE A 477 -29.64 2.25 -5.03
CA ILE A 477 -28.36 1.84 -4.47
C ILE A 477 -27.44 3.06 -4.34
N ALA A 478 -27.00 3.36 -3.13
CA ALA A 478 -25.95 4.35 -2.89
C ALA A 478 -24.64 3.67 -2.48
N CYS A 479 -23.52 4.08 -3.06
CA CYS A 479 -22.18 3.61 -2.67
C CYS A 479 -21.40 4.79 -2.06
N LEU A 480 -21.05 4.70 -0.78
CA LEU A 480 -20.46 5.79 0.00
C LEU A 480 -19.13 5.35 0.64
N TRP A 481 -18.01 5.73 0.02
CA TRP A 481 -16.65 5.28 0.38
C TRP A 481 -15.90 6.27 1.27
N LEU A 482 -16.35 6.41 2.52
CA LEU A 482 -15.91 7.52 3.39
C LEU A 482 -14.73 7.17 4.32
N GLY A 483 -14.46 5.87 4.54
CA GLY A 483 -13.47 5.41 5.51
C GLY A 483 -13.91 5.66 6.97
N ILE A 484 -13.06 5.31 7.93
CA ILE A 484 -13.43 5.26 9.37
C ILE A 484 -13.89 6.61 9.92
N GLY A 485 -13.25 7.71 9.52
CA GLY A 485 -13.63 9.05 9.94
C GLY A 485 -14.94 9.60 9.33
N GLY A 486 -15.65 8.80 8.52
CA GLY A 486 -16.76 9.23 7.68
C GLY A 486 -18.15 9.23 8.33
N THR A 487 -18.32 8.77 9.57
CA THR A 487 -19.65 8.48 10.16
C THR A 487 -20.65 9.65 10.10
N ARG A 488 -20.22 10.87 10.42
CA ARG A 488 -21.12 12.05 10.37
C ARG A 488 -21.52 12.42 8.94
N GLN A 489 -20.63 12.21 7.97
CA GLN A 489 -20.98 12.42 6.56
C GLN A 489 -21.91 11.30 6.10
N LEU A 490 -21.60 10.05 6.44
CA LEU A 490 -22.44 8.89 6.12
C LEU A 490 -23.88 9.09 6.58
N ALA A 491 -24.10 9.51 7.82
CA ALA A 491 -25.45 9.73 8.35
C ALA A 491 -26.24 10.78 7.53
N ARG A 492 -25.59 11.89 7.15
CA ARG A 492 -26.22 12.94 6.33
C ARG A 492 -26.56 12.46 4.92
N GLU A 493 -25.65 11.71 4.29
CA GLU A 493 -25.87 11.16 2.95
C GLU A 493 -26.96 10.08 2.94
N ILE A 494 -27.04 9.26 3.98
CA ILE A 494 -28.12 8.26 4.13
C ILE A 494 -29.47 8.95 4.30
N ASP A 495 -29.56 9.99 5.13
CA ASP A 495 -30.80 10.72 5.35
C ASP A 495 -31.30 11.42 4.07
N ALA A 496 -30.38 12.03 3.32
CA ALA A 496 -30.67 12.62 2.01
C ALA A 496 -31.11 11.56 1.00
N PHE A 497 -30.42 10.41 0.95
CA PHE A 497 -30.77 9.29 0.08
C PHE A 497 -32.15 8.71 0.44
N ALA A 498 -32.42 8.46 1.72
CA ALA A 498 -33.68 7.93 2.20
C ALA A 498 -34.86 8.87 1.89
N SER A 499 -34.67 10.17 2.04
CA SER A 499 -35.68 11.19 1.72
C SER A 499 -35.96 11.32 0.22
N GLY A 500 -34.99 11.02 -0.64
CA GLY A 500 -35.12 11.08 -2.10
C GLY A 500 -35.72 9.83 -2.74
N LEU A 501 -35.95 8.74 -1.98
CA LEU A 501 -36.50 7.51 -2.52
C LEU A 501 -38.03 7.59 -2.71
N GLU A 502 -38.50 7.23 -3.90
CA GLU A 502 -39.91 6.97 -4.13
C GLU A 502 -40.33 5.60 -3.55
N PRO A 503 -41.57 5.47 -3.04
CA PRO A 503 -42.10 4.21 -2.53
C PRO A 503 -41.92 3.06 -3.53
N LEU A 504 -41.49 1.89 -3.05
CA LEU A 504 -41.16 0.76 -3.92
C LEU A 504 -42.44 0.09 -4.48
N GLN A 505 -42.73 0.30 -5.77
CA GLN A 505 -43.83 -0.38 -6.45
C GLN A 505 -43.39 -1.80 -6.89
N LEU A 506 -43.81 -2.82 -6.14
CA LEU A 506 -43.54 -4.22 -6.48
C LEU A 506 -44.36 -4.65 -7.70
N GLY A 507 -43.75 -4.73 -8.90
CA GLY A 507 -44.39 -5.34 -10.08
C GLY A 507 -44.06 -4.75 -11.45
N HIS A 508 -43.39 -3.61 -11.54
CA HIS A 508 -43.07 -2.99 -12.84
C HIS A 508 -41.71 -3.47 -13.37
N LYS A 509 -41.71 -4.17 -14.53
CA LYS A 509 -40.47 -4.41 -15.29
C LYS A 509 -40.02 -3.06 -15.85
N GLN A 510 -38.92 -2.50 -15.33
CA GLN A 510 -38.30 -1.32 -15.95
C GLN A 510 -37.88 -1.67 -17.39
N THR A 511 -38.59 -1.11 -18.37
CA THR A 511 -38.25 -1.10 -19.80
C THR A 511 -37.62 0.25 -20.11
N GLY A 512 -36.35 0.44 -19.78
CA GLY A 512 -35.62 1.65 -20.10
C GLY A 512 -34.11 1.42 -19.97
N PRO A 513 -33.27 2.11 -20.76
CA PRO A 513 -31.83 2.05 -20.58
C PRO A 513 -31.45 2.58 -19.18
N PRO A 514 -30.44 1.98 -18.53
CA PRO A 514 -30.03 2.39 -17.19
C PRO A 514 -29.58 3.87 -17.19
N PRO A 515 -29.93 4.66 -16.16
CA PRO A 515 -29.40 6.01 -16.02
C PRO A 515 -27.87 5.96 -15.89
N ALA A 516 -27.21 6.97 -16.44
CA ALA A 516 -25.76 7.15 -16.34
C ALA A 516 -25.32 7.19 -14.85
N PRO A 517 -24.11 6.70 -14.52
CA PRO A 517 -23.64 6.62 -13.15
C PRO A 517 -23.77 7.97 -12.44
N THR A 518 -24.46 7.99 -11.31
CA THR A 518 -24.39 9.10 -10.37
C THR A 518 -23.08 8.97 -9.61
N THR A 519 -21.98 9.35 -10.25
CA THR A 519 -20.75 9.69 -9.56
C THR A 519 -21.06 10.86 -8.65
N ALA A 520 -21.03 10.64 -7.33
CA ALA A 520 -20.79 11.75 -6.43
C ALA A 520 -19.41 12.29 -6.79
N VAL A 521 -19.41 13.45 -7.46
CA VAL A 521 -18.25 14.16 -8.03
C VAL A 521 -17.54 13.42 -9.17
N SER A 522 -18.04 13.64 -10.38
CA SER A 522 -17.34 13.35 -11.64
C SER A 522 -16.08 14.22 -11.74
N LEU A 523 -14.90 13.61 -11.74
CA LEU A 523 -13.71 14.19 -12.35
C LEU A 523 -13.85 14.05 -13.87
N GLU A 524 -13.63 15.15 -14.58
CA GLU A 524 -13.68 15.24 -16.03
C GLU A 524 -12.73 14.25 -16.71
N LYS A 525 -13.24 13.66 -17.79
CA LYS A 525 -12.48 12.88 -18.76
C LYS A 525 -11.38 13.74 -19.38
N ALA A 526 -10.12 13.33 -19.23
CA ALA A 526 -9.05 13.71 -20.15
C ALA A 526 -8.51 12.44 -20.79
N GLY A 527 -8.84 12.23 -22.06
CA GLY A 527 -8.44 11.05 -22.84
C GLY A 527 -9.06 11.04 -24.25
N GLY A 528 -8.39 11.74 -25.16
CA GLY A 528 -8.39 11.64 -26.63
C GLY A 528 -7.13 12.41 -27.06
N ASP A 529 -6.24 11.95 -27.94
CA ASP A 529 -6.22 10.86 -28.90
C ASP A 529 -4.78 10.29 -29.00
N ASP A 530 -4.68 9.08 -29.55
CA ASP A 530 -3.50 8.36 -30.11
C ASP A 530 -2.30 7.97 -29.22
#